data_AF-A0A9E4E178-F1
#
_entry.id   AF-A0A9E4E178-F1
#
_cell.length_a   1.000
_cell.length_b   1.000
_cell.length_c   1.000
_cell.angle_alpha   90.00
_cell.angle_beta   90.00
_cell.angle_gamma   90.00
#
_symmetry.space_group_name_H-M   'P 1'
#
loop_
_entity.id
_entity.type
_entity.pdbx_description
1 polymer ?
#
loop_
_entity_poly.entity_id
_entity_poly.type
_entity_poly.pdbx_seq_one_letter_code
_entity_poly.pdbx_strand_id
1 'polypeptide(L)'
;MNYPTYESIGVRPLINCRGTFTIISGSIILPEVREAMVRASQRYVNIDELMERVGIRIAELMDCEWGLVTDGCAAALCQVTAACVAGRLVV
;
A
#
# COMPACT_ATOMS: atom_id res chain seq x y z
N MET A 1 -20.61 12.38 -14.55
CA MET A 1 -20.67 11.11 -13.82
C MET A 1 -20.18 11.40 -12.41
N ASN A 2 -21.01 11.26 -11.38
CA ASN A 2 -20.56 11.45 -9.99
C ASN A 2 -20.00 10.13 -9.48
N TYR A 3 -18.78 10.14 -8.96
CA TYR A 3 -18.24 9.00 -8.23
C TYR A 3 -18.95 8.89 -6.88
N PRO A 4 -19.29 7.68 -6.41
CA PRO A 4 -19.91 7.51 -5.10
C PRO A 4 -18.97 8.03 -4.01
N THR A 5 -19.51 8.83 -3.09
CA THR A 5 -18.87 9.23 -1.83
C THR A 5 -19.38 8.36 -0.68
N TYR A 6 -18.73 8.41 0.48
CA TYR A 6 -19.24 7.74 1.69
C TYR A 6 -20.68 8.16 2.02
N GLU A 7 -21.00 9.45 1.94
CA GLU A 7 -22.34 9.98 2.20
C GLU A 7 -23.37 9.43 1.20
N SER A 8 -22.99 9.30 -0.08
CA SER A 8 -23.89 8.80 -1.13
C SER A 8 -24.34 7.34 -0.91
N ILE A 9 -23.56 6.57 -0.12
CA ILE A 9 -23.88 5.21 0.28
C ILE A 9 -24.40 5.11 1.72
N GLY A 10 -24.78 6.24 2.34
CA GLY A 10 -25.36 6.29 3.69
C GLY A 10 -24.33 6.19 4.83
N VAL A 11 -23.04 6.33 4.55
CA VAL A 11 -21.97 6.30 5.55
C VAL A 11 -21.63 7.74 5.96
N ARG A 12 -21.72 8.02 7.26
CA ARG A 12 -21.38 9.33 7.83
C ARG A 12 -19.86 9.47 8.04
N PRO A 13 -19.18 10.45 7.42
CA PRO A 13 -17.78 10.74 7.72
C PRO A 13 -17.62 11.30 9.14
N LEU A 14 -16.38 11.22 9.64
CA LEU A 14 -16.05 11.52 11.02
C LEU A 14 -14.78 12.38 11.11
N ILE A 15 -14.77 13.31 12.06
CA ILE A 15 -13.57 14.07 12.43
C ILE A 15 -12.81 13.21 13.44
N ASN A 16 -11.66 12.68 13.03
CA ASN A 16 -10.86 11.80 13.86
C ASN A 16 -9.84 12.58 14.70
N CYS A 17 -10.09 12.70 16.01
CA CYS A 17 -9.15 13.25 16.99
C CYS A 17 -8.60 12.18 17.96
N ARG A 18 -8.73 10.89 17.62
CA ARG A 18 -8.28 9.75 18.45
C ARG A 18 -6.95 9.15 17.98
N GLY A 19 -6.54 9.42 16.75
CA GLY A 19 -5.34 8.83 16.13
C GLY A 19 -5.68 7.65 15.21
N THR A 20 -4.74 6.73 15.01
CA THR A 20 -4.81 5.66 14.00
C THR A 20 -5.56 4.43 14.49
N PHE A 21 -6.89 4.51 14.53
CA PHE A 21 -7.74 3.42 15.00
C PHE A 21 -8.29 2.59 13.82
N THR A 22 -8.14 1.26 13.90
CA THR A 22 -8.56 0.32 12.85
C THR A 22 -10.06 0.40 12.53
N ILE A 23 -10.91 0.50 13.56
CA ILE A 23 -12.37 0.55 13.40
C ILE A 23 -12.86 1.81 12.66
N ILE A 24 -11.99 2.83 12.52
CA ILE A 24 -12.26 4.08 11.78
C ILE A 24 -11.32 4.27 10.58
N SER A 25 -10.89 3.17 9.96
CA SER A 25 -10.10 3.17 8.72
C SER A 25 -8.64 3.66 8.86
N GLY A 26 -8.12 3.84 10.08
CA GLY A 26 -6.72 4.20 10.31
C GLY A 26 -6.39 5.65 9.94
N SER A 27 -5.49 5.83 8.98
CA SER A 27 -4.95 7.15 8.56
C SER A 27 -5.58 7.63 7.26
N ILE A 28 -5.64 8.94 7.08
CA ILE A 28 -5.96 9.59 5.80
C ILE A 28 -4.70 9.74 4.94
N ILE A 29 -4.84 9.49 3.64
CA ILE A 29 -3.74 9.60 2.66
C ILE A 29 -3.31 11.07 2.54
N LEU A 30 -2.00 11.31 2.61
CA LEU A 30 -1.39 12.64 2.45
C LEU A 30 -1.71 13.24 1.06
N PRO A 31 -1.91 14.57 0.95
CA PRO A 31 -2.27 15.22 -0.31
C PRO A 31 -1.35 14.87 -1.49
N GLU A 32 -0.04 14.86 -1.27
CA GLU A 32 1.00 14.54 -2.25
C GLU A 32 0.93 13.09 -2.73
N VAL A 33 0.53 12.16 -1.86
CA VAL A 33 0.34 10.74 -2.23
C VAL A 33 -0.89 10.58 -3.09
N ARG A 34 -1.99 11.27 -2.77
CA ARG A 34 -3.19 11.26 -3.63
C ARG A 34 -2.89 11.81 -5.02
N GLU A 35 -2.12 12.89 -5.10
CA GLU A 35 -1.71 13.46 -6.38
C GLU A 35 -0.84 12.48 -7.18
N ALA A 36 0.12 11.81 -6.53
CA ALA A 36 0.94 10.78 -7.15
C ALA A 36 0.07 9.62 -7.70
N MET A 37 -0.91 9.15 -6.93
CA MET A 37 -1.84 8.09 -7.38
C MET A 37 -2.67 8.51 -8.60
N VAL A 38 -3.18 9.75 -8.62
CA VAL A 38 -3.93 10.29 -9.77
C VAL A 38 -3.04 10.39 -11.01
N ARG A 39 -1.78 10.80 -10.87
CA ARG A 39 -0.83 10.84 -12.00
C ARG A 39 -0.47 9.43 -12.48
N ALA A 40 -0.28 8.49 -11.56
CA ALA A 40 0.05 7.10 -11.88
C ALA A 40 -1.09 6.40 -12.65
N SER A 41 -2.35 6.65 -12.30
CA SER A 41 -3.51 6.01 -12.94
C SER A 41 -3.70 6.36 -14.43
N GLN A 42 -2.95 7.34 -14.94
CA GLN A 42 -3.00 7.78 -16.33
C GLN A 42 -1.97 7.09 -17.24
N ARG A 43 -1.20 6.13 -16.71
CA ARG A 43 -0.09 5.48 -17.41
C ARG A 43 -0.14 3.97 -17.24
N TYR A 44 0.28 3.25 -18.27
CA TYR A 44 0.59 1.83 -18.18
C TYR A 44 2.09 1.67 -17.92
N VAL A 45 2.46 0.67 -17.12
CA VAL A 45 3.85 0.32 -16.81
C VAL A 45 4.00 -1.19 -16.83
N ASN A 46 5.23 -1.67 -17.00
CA ASN A 46 5.57 -3.05 -16.68
C ASN A 46 5.60 -3.20 -15.15
N ILE A 47 4.80 -4.12 -14.62
CA ILE A 47 4.67 -4.31 -13.17
C ILE A 47 5.96 -4.88 -12.56
N ASP A 48 6.69 -5.74 -13.28
CA ASP A 48 7.94 -6.31 -12.77
C ASP A 48 9.01 -5.21 -12.60
N GLU A 49 9.11 -4.30 -13.58
CA GLU A 49 9.98 -3.13 -13.48
C GLU A 49 9.56 -2.21 -12.34
N LEU A 50 8.26 -1.94 -12.19
CA LEU A 50 7.75 -1.12 -11.09
C LEU A 50 8.13 -1.72 -9.74
N MET A 51 7.91 -3.03 -9.55
CA MET A 51 8.19 -3.72 -8.30
C MET A 51 9.68 -3.69 -7.97
N GLU A 52 10.56 -3.92 -8.95
CA GLU A 52 12.01 -3.83 -8.76
C GLU A 52 12.44 -2.42 -8.31
N ARG A 53 11.94 -1.38 -8.98
CA ARG A 53 12.27 0.02 -8.63
C ARG A 53 11.71 0.42 -7.26
N VAL A 54 10.52 -0.06 -6.89
CA VAL A 54 9.94 0.13 -5.56
C VAL A 54 10.78 -0.56 -4.50
N GLY A 55 11.26 -1.78 -4.75
CA GLY A 55 12.08 -2.53 -3.80
C GLY A 55 13.42 -1.85 -3.51
N ILE A 56 14.09 -1.34 -4.54
CA ILE A 56 15.30 -0.51 -4.37
C ILE A 56 15.00 0.73 -3.51
N ARG A 57 13.89 1.42 -3.74
CA ARG A 57 13.54 2.60 -2.96
C ARG A 57 13.26 2.29 -1.49
N ILE A 58 12.62 1.16 -1.20
CA ILE A 58 12.39 0.71 0.17
C ILE A 58 13.72 0.37 0.85
N ALA A 59 14.62 -0.33 0.14
CA ALA A 59 15.95 -0.66 0.64
C ALA A 59 16.75 0.58 1.06
N GLU A 60 16.74 1.64 0.23
CA GLU A 60 17.36 2.93 0.55
C GLU A 60 16.77 3.57 1.81
N LEU A 61 15.45 3.51 1.98
CA LEU A 61 14.75 4.14 3.10
C LEU A 61 14.92 3.38 4.42
N MET A 62 15.02 2.06 4.33
CA MET A 62 15.03 1.14 5.47
C MET A 62 16.44 0.67 5.85
N ASP A 63 17.46 1.05 5.08
CA ASP A 63 18.85 0.58 5.23
C ASP A 63 18.95 -0.96 5.22
N CYS A 64 18.38 -1.58 4.17
CA CYS A 64 18.40 -3.02 3.98
C CYS A 64 18.78 -3.40 2.54
N GLU A 65 18.95 -4.70 2.27
CA GLU A 65 19.40 -5.20 0.96
C GLU A 65 18.31 -5.06 -0.12
N TRP A 66 17.05 -5.32 0.23
CA TRP A 66 15.90 -5.23 -0.67
C TRP A 66 14.59 -5.15 0.11
N GLY A 67 13.54 -4.57 -0.49
CA GLY A 67 12.22 -4.43 0.12
C GLY A 67 11.07 -4.85 -0.80
N LEU A 68 9.96 -5.30 -0.21
CA LEU A 68 8.76 -5.74 -0.93
C LEU A 68 7.52 -5.01 -0.44
N VAL A 69 6.65 -4.62 -1.37
CA VAL A 69 5.28 -4.19 -1.07
C VAL A 69 4.33 -5.38 -1.21
N THR A 70 3.50 -5.59 -0.19
CA THR A 70 2.45 -6.61 -0.17
C THR A 70 1.10 -5.97 0.14
N ASP A 71 0.02 -6.73 0.03
CA ASP A 71 -1.35 -6.27 0.34
C ASP A 71 -1.51 -5.81 1.81
N GLY A 72 -0.64 -6.29 2.71
CA GLY A 72 -0.61 -5.85 4.10
C GLY A 72 0.30 -6.73 4.96
N CYS A 73 0.48 -6.35 6.23
CA CYS A 73 1.41 -7.03 7.14
C CYS A 73 1.12 -8.53 7.30
N ALA A 74 -0.16 -8.92 7.38
CA ALA A 74 -0.54 -10.33 7.47
C ALA A 74 -0.13 -11.13 6.22
N ALA A 75 -0.29 -10.54 5.03
CA ALA A 75 0.14 -11.16 3.78
C ALA A 75 1.67 -11.28 3.72
N ALA A 76 2.40 -10.24 4.12
CA ALA A 76 3.86 -10.26 4.22
C ALA A 76 4.36 -11.38 5.13
N LEU A 77 3.79 -11.49 6.34
CA LEU A 77 4.15 -12.55 7.29
C LEU A 77 3.87 -13.94 6.71
N CYS A 78 2.74 -14.12 6.05
CA CYS A 78 2.38 -15.39 5.40
C CYS A 78 3.40 -15.75 4.31
N GLN A 79 3.70 -14.82 3.40
CA GLN A 79 4.64 -15.02 2.29
C GLN A 79 6.06 -15.31 2.78
N VAL A 80 6.58 -14.51 3.72
CA VAL A 80 7.92 -14.72 4.31
C VAL A 80 7.99 -16.07 5.02
N THR A 81 6.96 -16.44 5.79
CA THR A 81 6.92 -17.74 6.46
C THR A 81 6.94 -18.88 5.44
N ALA A 82 6.10 -18.80 4.41
CA ALA A 82 6.05 -19.81 3.35
C ALA A 82 7.41 -19.93 2.63
N ALA A 83 8.06 -18.81 2.33
CA ALA A 83 9.39 -18.78 1.73
C ALA A 83 10.45 -19.47 2.60
N CYS A 84 10.51 -19.14 3.89
CA CYS A 84 11.45 -19.74 4.83
C CYS A 84 11.26 -21.25 4.98
N VAL A 85 10.00 -21.72 4.97
CA VAL A 85 9.67 -23.14 5.15
C VAL A 85 9.83 -23.95 3.85
N ALA A 86 9.45 -23.39 2.71
CA ALA A 86 9.52 -24.09 1.41
C ALA A 86 10.93 -24.14 0.81
N GLY A 87 11.87 -23.34 1.31
CA GLY A 87 13.29 -23.39 0.93
C GLY A 87 13.62 -22.81 -0.46
N ARG A 88 12.66 -22.15 -1.12
CA ARG A 88 12.90 -21.46 -2.40
C ARG A 88 12.12 -20.15 -2.44
N LEU A 89 12.85 -19.03 -2.45
CA LEU A 89 12.30 -17.72 -2.74
C LEU A 89 11.94 -17.69 -4.23
N VAL A 90 10.67 -17.51 -4.55
CA VAL A 90 10.25 -16.99 -5.86
C VAL A 90 9.53 -15.69 -5.54
N VAL A 91 10.30 -14.61 -5.48
CA VAL A 91 9.82 -13.23 -5.60
C VAL A 91 10.04 -12.81 -7.04
#